data_AF-A0A2T6A1D6-F1
#
_entry.id   AF-A0A2T6A1D6-F1
#
_cell.length_a   1.000
_cell.length_b   1.000
_cell.length_c   1.000
_cell.angle_alpha   90.00
_cell.angle_beta   90.00
_cell.angle_gamma   90.00
#
_symmetry.space_group_name_H-M   'P 1'
#
loop_
_entity.id
_entity.type
_entity.pdbx_description
1 polymer ?
#
loop_
_entity_poly.entity_id
_entity_poly.type
_entity_poly.pdbx_seq_one_letter_code
_entity_poly.pdbx_strand_id
1 'polypeptide(L)'
;MAITASIYHLTHYMYDRPVMLSPQIVRLRPAPHSRTRVISHSLRVTPTEHFVNHQQDPYGNWLTRLVFPEPVTELKLEVDLVADMTVYNPFDFFVEDRAQEWPFEYPDEVKQDLSIYRKTGRAGKLLKEYVAGIPRDTTGTVDFLVGLNAQLSRDIGYVIRMEPGVQTPEETLKKARGSCRDSSWLLVHILRHLGFAARFVSGYLIQLKPDLVSLDGPAGTDHDFTDLHAWCEVYLPGAGWIGLDPTSGLLTGESHIPLAASRTSRTPRPSSAATAGTRTPRPTSPST
;
A
#
# COMPACT_ATOMS: atom_id res chain seq x y z
N MET A 1 9.46 9.19 25.67
CA MET A 1 10.05 10.11 24.67
C MET A 1 9.35 9.83 23.36
N ALA A 2 8.81 10.84 22.68
CA ALA A 2 8.28 10.65 21.33
C ALA A 2 9.46 10.62 20.36
N ILE A 3 9.66 9.50 19.66
CA ILE A 3 10.62 9.43 18.57
C ILE A 3 9.94 10.07 17.36
N THR A 4 10.58 11.05 16.72
CA THR A 4 10.06 11.66 15.49
C THR A 4 10.99 11.32 14.33
N ALA A 5 10.43 10.90 13.20
CA ALA A 5 11.17 10.66 11.97
C ALA A 5 10.88 11.76 10.94
N SER A 6 11.93 12.31 10.33
CA SER A 6 11.81 13.23 9.19
C SER A 6 12.07 12.45 7.91
N ILE A 7 11.13 12.52 6.97
CA ILE A 7 11.16 11.86 5.68
C ILE A 7 11.31 12.93 4.61
N TYR A 8 12.30 12.75 3.74
CA TYR A 8 12.41 13.45 2.47
C TYR A 8 12.20 12.44 1.35
N HIS A 9 11.20 12.67 0.51
CA HIS A 9 10.93 11.86 -0.68
C HIS A 9 11.05 12.74 -1.92
N LEU A 10 11.88 12.31 -2.87
CA LEU A 10 12.01 12.94 -4.17
C LEU A 10 11.54 11.98 -5.27
N THR A 11 10.69 12.48 -6.17
CA THR A 11 10.48 11.84 -7.47
C THR A 11 10.84 12.85 -8.54
N HIS A 12 11.93 12.58 -9.26
CA HIS A 12 12.43 13.43 -10.34
C HIS A 12 12.34 12.71 -11.67
N TYR A 13 11.58 13.30 -12.59
CA TYR A 13 11.58 12.91 -13.99
C TYR A 13 12.35 13.95 -14.80
N MET A 14 13.30 13.49 -15.59
CA MET A 14 13.98 14.30 -16.60
C MET A 14 13.58 13.85 -17.99
N TYR A 15 13.41 14.82 -18.89
CA TYR A 15 13.08 14.61 -20.28
C TYR A 15 14.22 15.14 -21.16
N ASP A 16 14.56 14.37 -22.18
CA ASP A 16 15.60 14.69 -23.16
C ASP A 16 15.23 15.87 -24.08
N ARG A 17 13.95 16.26 -24.08
CA ARG A 17 13.37 17.38 -24.81
C ARG A 17 12.15 17.93 -24.08
N PRO A 18 11.69 19.16 -24.39
CA PRO A 18 10.45 19.69 -23.81
C PRO A 18 9.23 18.81 -24.15
N VAL A 19 8.42 18.48 -23.14
CA VAL A 19 7.23 17.65 -23.28
C VAL A 19 6.00 18.32 -22.67
N MET A 20 4.85 18.20 -23.36
CA MET A 20 3.57 18.56 -22.77
C MET A 20 3.11 17.45 -21.83
N LEU A 21 2.98 17.77 -20.55
CA LEU A 21 2.45 16.83 -19.58
C LEU A 21 0.92 16.83 -19.62
N SER A 22 0.33 15.64 -19.74
CA SER A 22 -1.08 15.46 -19.38
C SER A 22 -1.29 15.81 -17.90
N PRO A 23 -2.53 16.11 -17.46
CA PRO A 23 -2.80 16.36 -16.05
C PRO A 23 -2.27 15.22 -15.17
N GLN A 24 -1.48 15.56 -14.15
CA GLN A 24 -0.90 14.61 -13.23
C GLN A 24 -1.79 14.48 -11.98
N ILE A 25 -1.86 13.28 -11.43
CA ILE A 25 -2.51 13.02 -10.13
C ILE A 25 -1.43 12.47 -9.19
N VAL A 26 -1.21 13.18 -8.09
CA VAL A 26 -0.24 12.85 -7.05
C VAL A 26 -0.98 12.47 -5.76
N ARG A 27 -0.58 11.35 -5.16
CA ARG A 27 -1.14 10.75 -3.94
C ARG A 27 -0.05 10.58 -2.89
N LEU A 28 0.71 11.64 -2.65
CA LEU A 28 1.85 11.67 -1.71
C LEU A 28 1.51 12.40 -0.40
N ARG A 29 0.22 12.61 -0.13
CA ARG A 29 -0.28 13.14 1.14
C ARG A 29 -0.76 11.97 2.01
N PRO A 30 -0.33 11.89 3.28
CA PRO A 30 -0.82 10.89 4.22
C PRO A 30 -2.34 10.83 4.31
N ALA A 31 -2.85 9.60 4.35
CA ALA A 31 -4.27 9.34 4.42
C ALA A 31 -4.81 9.74 5.81
N PRO A 32 -6.06 10.25 5.89
CA PRO A 32 -6.66 10.66 7.16
C PRO A 32 -6.76 9.54 8.21
N HIS A 33 -6.78 8.28 7.76
CA HIS A 33 -6.91 7.10 8.63
C HIS A 33 -5.57 6.54 9.11
N SER A 34 -4.45 7.25 8.88
CA SER A 34 -3.15 6.86 9.44
C SER A 34 -3.21 6.85 10.96
N ARG A 35 -2.81 5.72 11.59
CA ARG A 35 -2.64 5.63 13.05
C ARG A 35 -1.40 6.39 13.50
N THR A 36 -0.35 6.38 12.69
CA THR A 36 0.85 7.20 12.88
C THR A 36 0.49 8.66 12.68
N ARG A 37 0.73 9.49 13.69
CA ARG A 37 0.44 10.92 13.63
C ARG A 37 1.49 11.62 12.77
N VAL A 38 1.03 12.27 11.71
CA VAL A 38 1.87 13.14 10.87
C VAL A 38 1.83 14.55 11.44
N ILE A 39 2.99 15.03 11.91
CA ILE A 39 3.17 16.33 12.56
C ILE A 39 3.19 17.44 11.51
N SER A 40 3.90 17.22 10.40
CA SER A 40 3.98 18.15 9.29
C SER A 40 4.10 17.41 7.96
N HIS A 41 3.60 18.03 6.90
CA HIS A 41 3.66 17.54 5.54
C HIS A 41 3.75 18.73 4.59
N SER A 42 4.63 18.66 3.59
CA SER A 42 4.65 19.59 2.46
C SER A 42 4.89 18.83 1.16
N LEU A 43 4.36 19.37 0.06
CA LEU A 43 4.62 18.88 -1.29
C LEU A 43 5.05 20.08 -2.15
N ARG A 44 6.31 20.11 -2.56
CA ARG A 44 6.82 21.06 -3.55
C ARG A 44 6.85 20.42 -4.93
N VAL A 45 6.49 21.20 -5.94
CA VAL A 45 6.39 20.76 -7.33
C VAL A 45 7.20 21.69 -8.21
N THR A 46 8.10 21.13 -9.02
CA THR A 46 8.84 21.84 -10.05
C THR A 46 8.47 21.28 -11.43
N PRO A 47 8.22 22.12 -12.45
CA PRO A 47 8.30 23.59 -12.45
C PRO A 47 7.20 24.28 -11.65
N THR A 48 7.47 25.50 -11.18
CA THR A 48 6.56 26.29 -10.31
C THR A 48 5.34 26.83 -11.05
N GLU A 49 5.44 27.05 -12.36
CA GLU A 49 4.34 27.45 -13.23
C GLU A 49 3.42 26.25 -13.51
N HIS A 50 2.45 26.02 -12.62
CA HIS A 50 1.43 24.99 -12.77
C HIS A 50 0.14 25.37 -12.04
N PHE A 51 -0.97 24.76 -12.47
CA PHE A 51 -2.21 24.81 -11.71
C PHE A 51 -2.29 23.62 -10.77
N VAL A 52 -2.68 23.89 -9.52
CA VAL A 52 -2.90 22.88 -8.48
C VAL A 52 -4.36 22.86 -8.06
N ASN A 53 -4.92 21.65 -7.91
CA ASN A 53 -6.24 21.44 -7.36
C ASN A 53 -6.22 20.23 -6.42
N HIS A 54 -6.70 20.41 -5.19
CA HIS A 54 -6.79 19.34 -4.20
C HIS A 54 -8.20 18.74 -4.17
N GLN A 55 -8.26 17.41 -4.25
CA GLN A 55 -9.51 16.66 -4.32
C GLN A 55 -9.44 15.40 -3.45
N GLN A 56 -10.57 14.71 -3.34
CA GLN A 56 -10.64 13.35 -2.84
C GLN A 56 -11.25 12.42 -3.90
N ASP A 57 -10.78 11.19 -3.98
CA ASP A 57 -11.44 10.15 -4.76
C ASP A 57 -12.58 9.49 -3.95
N PRO A 58 -13.42 8.62 -4.57
CA PRO A 58 -14.50 7.95 -3.85
C PRO A 58 -14.06 7.03 -2.69
N TYR A 59 -12.76 6.76 -2.55
CA TYR A 59 -12.19 5.99 -1.44
C TYR A 59 -11.70 6.90 -0.30
N GLY A 60 -11.84 8.22 -0.45
CA GLY A 60 -11.36 9.21 0.51
C GLY A 60 -9.86 9.52 0.40
N ASN A 61 -9.18 9.07 -0.66
CA ASN A 61 -7.75 9.36 -0.84
C ASN A 61 -7.55 10.80 -1.27
N TRP A 62 -6.56 11.48 -0.67
CA TRP A 62 -6.16 12.80 -1.11
C TRP A 62 -5.50 12.77 -2.48
N LEU A 63 -5.98 13.60 -3.39
CA LEU A 63 -5.44 13.80 -4.72
C LEU A 63 -4.92 15.24 -4.85
N THR A 64 -3.68 15.40 -5.27
CA THR A 64 -3.16 16.67 -5.79
C THR A 64 -3.13 16.56 -7.30
N ARG A 65 -4.01 17.29 -7.98
CA ARG A 65 -4.06 17.34 -9.44
C ARG A 65 -3.25 18.52 -9.95
N LEU A 66 -2.28 18.23 -10.80
CA LEU A 66 -1.35 19.22 -11.36
C LEU A 66 -1.58 19.34 -12.86
N VAL A 67 -1.65 20.56 -13.37
CA VAL A 67 -1.74 20.84 -14.81
C VAL A 67 -0.65 21.84 -15.17
N PHE A 68 0.17 21.47 -16.14
CA PHE A 68 1.29 22.28 -16.62
C PHE A 68 0.88 22.93 -17.95
N PRO A 69 0.77 24.27 -18.02
CA PRO A 69 0.36 24.95 -19.24
C PRO A 69 1.45 24.94 -20.32
N GLU A 70 2.72 24.91 -19.92
CA GLU A 70 3.88 24.97 -20.81
C GLU A 70 4.60 23.62 -20.92
N PRO A 71 5.33 23.37 -22.04
CA PRO A 71 6.22 22.23 -22.15
C PRO A 71 7.30 22.25 -21.07
N VAL A 72 7.57 21.10 -20.46
CA VAL A 72 8.57 20.98 -19.39
C VAL A 72 9.70 20.04 -19.79
N THR A 73 10.90 20.27 -19.27
CA THR A 73 12.05 19.35 -19.38
C THR A 73 12.28 18.55 -18.11
N GLU A 74 11.61 18.92 -17.01
CA GLU A 74 11.61 18.15 -15.77
C GLU A 74 10.28 18.19 -15.05
N LEU A 75 10.04 17.18 -14.22
CA LEU A 75 9.00 17.17 -13.20
C LEU A 75 9.62 16.68 -11.89
N LYS A 76 9.70 17.53 -10.88
CA LYS A 76 10.13 17.15 -9.52
C LYS A 76 8.94 17.21 -8.57
N LEU A 77 8.75 16.16 -7.79
CA LEU A 77 7.82 16.09 -6.68
C LEU A 77 8.65 15.85 -5.42
N GLU A 78 8.68 16.84 -4.54
CA GLU A 78 9.43 16.80 -3.29
C GLU A 78 8.47 16.80 -2.12
N VAL A 79 8.60 15.81 -1.24
CA VAL A 79 7.78 15.70 -0.04
C VAL A 79 8.69 15.77 1.18
N ASP A 80 8.38 16.70 2.07
CA ASP A 80 8.91 16.71 3.43
C ASP A 80 7.80 16.30 4.38
N LEU A 81 8.06 15.31 5.21
CA LEU A 81 7.10 14.79 6.18
C LEU A 81 7.77 14.53 7.52
N VAL A 82 7.13 14.92 8.62
CA VAL A 82 7.56 14.56 9.98
C VAL A 82 6.50 13.67 10.62
N ALA A 83 6.89 12.45 11.00
CA ALA A 83 6.04 11.45 11.63
C ALA A 83 6.38 11.28 13.11
N ASP A 84 5.36 11.09 13.93
CA ASP A 84 5.47 10.64 15.32
C ASP A 84 5.54 9.10 15.34
N MET A 85 6.73 8.57 15.61
CA MET A 85 7.06 7.14 15.64
C MET A 85 6.77 6.52 17.02
N THR A 86 5.79 7.06 17.75
CA THR A 86 5.34 6.45 19.00
C THR A 86 4.74 5.07 18.68
N VAL A 87 5.43 4.03 19.18
CA VAL A 87 5.00 2.63 19.02
C VAL A 87 3.64 2.44 19.67
N TYR A 88 2.74 1.80 18.93
CA TYR A 88 1.45 1.34 19.44
C TYR A 88 1.32 -0.17 19.23
N ASN A 89 0.52 -0.83 20.06
CA ASN A 89 0.25 -2.25 19.88
C ASN A 89 -0.61 -2.45 18.61
N PRO A 90 -0.10 -3.16 17.57
CA PRO A 90 -0.87 -3.39 16.35
C PRO A 90 -2.12 -4.26 16.57
N PHE A 91 -2.19 -4.98 17.70
CA PHE A 91 -3.34 -5.79 18.14
C PHE A 91 -4.31 -5.05 19.06
N ASP A 92 -4.11 -3.75 19.30
CA ASP A 92 -5.02 -2.93 20.12
C ASP A 92 -6.28 -2.56 19.34
N PHE A 93 -7.18 -3.53 19.22
CA PHE A 93 -8.52 -3.43 18.63
C PHE A 93 -9.41 -4.57 19.15
N PHE A 94 -10.73 -4.39 19.03
CA PHE A 94 -11.71 -5.42 19.39
C PHE A 94 -12.44 -5.89 18.14
N VAL A 95 -12.65 -7.19 18.03
CA VAL A 95 -13.49 -7.80 16.98
C VAL A 95 -14.85 -8.11 17.59
N GLU A 96 -15.93 -7.82 16.88
CA GLU A 96 -17.28 -8.21 17.29
C GLU A 96 -17.38 -9.73 17.48
N ASP A 97 -18.19 -10.19 18.44
CA ASP A 97 -18.35 -11.61 18.77
C ASP A 97 -18.56 -12.51 17.54
N ARG A 98 -19.37 -12.04 16.59
CA ARG A 98 -19.68 -12.77 15.35
C ARG A 98 -18.48 -13.02 14.43
N ALA A 99 -17.42 -12.22 14.57
CA ALA A 99 -16.22 -12.26 13.74
C ALA A 99 -14.99 -12.68 14.54
N GLN A 100 -15.14 -13.07 15.82
CA GLN A 100 -14.04 -13.61 16.63
C GLN A 100 -13.48 -14.90 16.03
N GLU A 101 -14.34 -15.73 15.43
CA GLU A 101 -13.96 -16.96 14.74
C GLU A 101 -14.25 -16.84 13.23
N TRP A 102 -13.37 -17.39 12.42
CA TRP A 102 -13.56 -17.51 10.97
C TRP A 102 -13.78 -18.98 10.61
N PRO A 103 -14.71 -19.31 9.68
CA PRO A 103 -15.49 -18.41 8.82
C PRO A 103 -16.66 -17.66 9.50
N PHE A 104 -16.84 -16.38 9.14
CA PHE A 104 -17.99 -15.56 9.56
C PHE A 104 -18.68 -14.84 8.39
N GLU A 105 -19.88 -14.33 8.63
CA GLU A 105 -20.59 -13.44 7.71
C GLU A 105 -20.61 -11.99 8.20
N TYR A 106 -20.36 -11.05 7.28
CA TYR A 106 -20.49 -9.61 7.56
C TYR A 106 -21.94 -9.24 7.88
N PRO A 107 -22.18 -8.33 8.85
CA PRO A 107 -23.50 -7.75 9.10
C PRO A 107 -24.10 -7.14 7.83
N ASP A 108 -25.41 -7.32 7.61
CA ASP A 108 -26.09 -6.83 6.40
C ASP A 108 -25.96 -5.30 6.23
N GLU A 109 -25.86 -4.57 7.35
CA GLU A 109 -25.65 -3.13 7.42
C GLU A 109 -24.38 -2.67 6.66
N VAL A 110 -23.27 -3.40 6.80
CA VAL A 110 -21.98 -3.05 6.18
C VAL A 110 -21.65 -3.91 4.96
N LYS A 111 -22.35 -5.03 4.78
CA LYS A 111 -22.09 -6.01 3.71
C LYS A 111 -22.19 -5.39 2.33
N GLN A 112 -23.18 -4.50 2.11
CA GLN A 112 -23.35 -3.81 0.83
C GLN A 112 -22.27 -2.75 0.60
N ASP A 113 -21.91 -1.99 1.63
CA ASP A 113 -20.86 -0.96 1.56
C ASP A 113 -19.48 -1.56 1.30
N LEU A 114 -19.22 -2.75 1.85
CA LEU A 114 -17.98 -3.50 1.66
C LEU A 114 -17.94 -4.32 0.35
N SER A 115 -19.05 -4.38 -0.40
CA SER A 115 -19.18 -5.24 -1.58
C SER A 115 -18.06 -5.04 -2.62
N ILE A 116 -17.62 -3.80 -2.82
CA ILE A 116 -16.55 -3.45 -3.77
C ILE A 116 -15.18 -3.99 -3.35
N TYR A 117 -14.98 -4.23 -2.04
CA TYR A 117 -13.75 -4.77 -1.46
C TYR A 117 -13.79 -6.29 -1.30
N ARG A 118 -14.97 -6.90 -1.44
CA ARG A 118 -15.18 -8.35 -1.45
C ARG A 118 -15.23 -8.95 -2.85
N LYS A 119 -15.46 -8.12 -3.87
CA LYS A 119 -15.55 -8.57 -5.26
C LYS A 119 -14.27 -9.29 -5.70
N THR A 120 -14.40 -10.58 -6.02
CA THR A 120 -13.32 -11.40 -6.53
C THR A 120 -13.01 -11.07 -7.99
N GLY A 121 -11.72 -11.01 -8.32
CA GLY A 121 -11.27 -10.92 -9.70
C GLY A 121 -11.22 -12.30 -10.37
N ARG A 122 -10.73 -12.35 -11.61
CA ARG A 122 -10.47 -13.62 -12.30
C ARG A 122 -9.38 -14.40 -11.55
N ALA A 123 -9.73 -15.57 -11.05
CA ALA A 123 -8.77 -16.51 -10.47
C ALA A 123 -8.26 -17.49 -11.53
N GLY A 124 -6.94 -17.54 -11.69
CA GLY A 124 -6.27 -18.57 -12.49
C GLY A 124 -6.23 -19.92 -11.76
N LYS A 125 -5.46 -20.87 -12.29
CA LYS A 125 -5.38 -22.22 -11.73
C LYS A 125 -4.63 -22.19 -10.39
N LEU A 126 -3.47 -21.54 -10.36
CA LEU A 126 -2.63 -21.48 -9.18
C LEU A 126 -3.31 -20.75 -8.02
N LEU A 127 -4.01 -19.65 -8.29
CA LEU A 127 -4.74 -18.95 -7.22
C LEU A 127 -5.85 -19.81 -6.63
N LYS A 128 -6.59 -20.57 -7.46
CA LYS A 128 -7.64 -21.48 -6.98
C LYS A 128 -7.05 -22.61 -6.14
N GLU A 129 -5.95 -23.20 -6.58
CA GLU A 129 -5.26 -24.28 -5.86
C GLU A 129 -4.71 -23.77 -4.51
N TYR A 130 -4.09 -22.59 -4.50
CA TYR A 130 -3.59 -21.96 -3.28
C TYR A 130 -4.72 -21.72 -2.28
N VAL A 131 -5.83 -21.09 -2.71
CA VAL A 131 -7.00 -20.83 -1.85
C VAL A 131 -7.68 -22.12 -1.39
N ALA A 132 -7.70 -23.17 -2.22
CA ALA A 132 -8.27 -24.47 -1.85
C ALA A 132 -7.42 -25.20 -0.80
N GLY A 133 -6.10 -24.96 -0.78
CA GLY A 133 -5.18 -25.54 0.20
C GLY A 133 -5.21 -24.87 1.58
N ILE A 134 -5.88 -23.73 1.73
CA ILE A 134 -6.03 -23.05 3.03
C ILE A 134 -7.11 -23.76 3.85
N PRO A 135 -6.79 -24.27 5.07
CA PRO A 135 -7.77 -24.90 5.94
C PRO A 135 -8.95 -23.97 6.25
N ARG A 136 -10.16 -24.55 6.31
CA ARG A 136 -11.40 -23.83 6.63
C ARG A 136 -11.95 -24.18 8.02
N ASP A 137 -11.09 -24.73 8.86
CA ASP A 137 -11.45 -25.08 10.24
C ASP A 137 -11.72 -23.81 11.04
N THR A 138 -12.68 -23.88 11.96
CA THR A 138 -13.01 -22.76 12.83
C THR A 138 -11.80 -22.40 13.68
N THR A 139 -11.34 -21.16 13.55
CA THR A 139 -10.18 -20.64 14.30
C THR A 139 -10.38 -19.16 14.59
N GLY A 140 -9.64 -18.63 15.57
CA GLY A 140 -9.64 -17.20 15.85
C GLY A 140 -9.31 -16.40 14.59
N THR A 141 -10.18 -15.48 14.19
CA THR A 141 -10.04 -14.73 12.93
C THR A 141 -8.71 -13.99 12.87
N VAL A 142 -8.25 -13.41 13.99
CA VAL A 142 -6.98 -12.70 14.05
C VAL A 142 -5.80 -13.66 13.86
N ASP A 143 -5.80 -14.80 14.57
CA ASP A 143 -4.76 -15.82 14.44
C ASP A 143 -4.70 -16.39 13.02
N PHE A 144 -5.85 -16.60 12.40
CA PHE A 144 -5.95 -16.99 10.99
C PHE A 144 -5.28 -15.99 10.07
N LEU A 145 -5.60 -14.70 10.22
CA LEU A 145 -5.04 -13.64 9.37
C LEU A 145 -3.53 -13.48 9.57
N VAL A 146 -3.06 -13.55 10.82
CA VAL A 146 -1.63 -13.53 11.15
C VAL A 146 -0.92 -14.74 10.54
N GLY A 147 -1.49 -15.94 10.73
CA GLY A 147 -0.95 -17.18 10.18
C GLY A 147 -0.88 -17.17 8.65
N LEU A 148 -1.94 -16.71 7.99
CA LEU A 148 -2.00 -16.58 6.54
C LEU A 148 -0.97 -15.56 6.00
N ASN A 149 -0.84 -14.42 6.67
CA ASN A 149 0.12 -13.38 6.28
C ASN A 149 1.56 -13.89 6.41
N ALA A 150 1.88 -14.54 7.53
CA ALA A 150 3.19 -15.14 7.76
C ALA A 150 3.48 -16.30 6.80
N GLN A 151 2.48 -17.11 6.45
CA GLN A 151 2.61 -18.15 5.45
C GLN A 151 2.94 -17.55 4.08
N LEU A 152 2.19 -16.54 3.63
CA LEU A 152 2.41 -15.93 2.33
C LEU A 152 3.81 -15.30 2.19
N SER A 153 4.32 -14.70 3.27
CA SER A 153 5.68 -14.17 3.34
C SER A 153 6.76 -15.26 3.16
N ARG A 154 6.52 -16.47 3.67
CA ARG A 154 7.41 -17.62 3.43
C ARG A 154 7.28 -18.19 2.02
N ASP A 155 6.06 -18.21 1.48
CA ASP A 155 5.77 -18.83 0.19
C ASP A 155 6.23 -17.95 -1.00
N ILE A 156 6.28 -16.62 -0.83
CA ILE A 156 6.64 -15.66 -1.87
C ILE A 156 7.92 -14.91 -1.51
N GLY A 157 9.02 -15.24 -2.18
CA GLY A 157 10.30 -14.56 -1.98
C GLY A 157 10.26 -13.09 -2.42
N TYR A 158 10.76 -12.19 -1.56
CA TYR A 158 10.83 -10.77 -1.87
C TYR A 158 11.91 -10.46 -2.92
N VAL A 159 11.57 -9.65 -3.92
CA VAL A 159 12.50 -9.11 -4.91
C VAL A 159 12.19 -7.64 -5.22
N ILE A 160 13.24 -6.83 -5.40
CA ILE A 160 13.10 -5.45 -5.88
C ILE A 160 12.82 -5.48 -7.38
N ARG A 161 11.84 -4.71 -7.84
CA ARG A 161 11.39 -4.70 -9.23
C ARG A 161 11.27 -3.31 -9.82
N MET A 162 12.02 -3.08 -10.89
CA MET A 162 12.01 -1.82 -11.63
C MET A 162 10.87 -1.73 -12.67
N GLU A 163 10.28 -2.86 -13.09
CA GLU A 163 9.21 -2.79 -14.08
C GLU A 163 7.98 -2.06 -13.51
N PRO A 164 7.28 -1.25 -14.31
CA PRO A 164 6.05 -0.63 -13.86
C PRO A 164 4.92 -1.66 -13.72
N GLY A 165 3.99 -1.38 -12.80
CA GLY A 165 2.78 -2.18 -12.61
C GLY A 165 2.96 -3.31 -11.60
N VAL A 166 1.86 -4.03 -11.36
CA VAL A 166 1.76 -5.10 -10.36
C VAL A 166 1.52 -6.42 -11.07
N GLN A 167 2.23 -7.47 -10.66
CA GLN A 167 1.99 -8.83 -11.15
C GLN A 167 0.56 -9.25 -10.87
N THR A 168 0.00 -10.04 -11.78
CA THR A 168 -1.24 -10.75 -11.47
C THR A 168 -1.00 -11.79 -10.37
N PRO A 169 -2.01 -12.14 -9.55
CA PRO A 169 -1.86 -13.20 -8.54
C PRO A 169 -1.32 -14.51 -9.12
N GLU A 170 -1.74 -14.88 -10.33
CA GLU A 170 -1.26 -16.08 -11.03
C GLU A 170 0.24 -16.00 -11.36
N GLU A 171 0.72 -14.83 -11.80
CA GLU A 171 2.15 -14.62 -12.09
C GLU A 171 2.98 -14.65 -10.81
N THR A 172 2.52 -13.99 -9.75
CA THR A 172 3.21 -13.99 -8.45
C THR A 172 3.36 -15.41 -7.91
N LEU A 173 2.28 -16.20 -7.92
CA LEU A 173 2.30 -17.61 -7.50
C LEU A 173 3.19 -18.46 -8.42
N LYS A 174 3.11 -18.26 -9.74
CA LYS A 174 3.95 -19.02 -10.70
C LYS A 174 5.44 -18.77 -10.48
N LYS A 175 5.82 -17.52 -10.18
CA LYS A 175 7.22 -17.15 -9.94
C LYS A 175 7.69 -17.44 -8.51
N ALA A 176 6.75 -17.60 -7.58
CA ALA A 176 6.99 -17.65 -6.13
C ALA A 176 7.86 -16.47 -5.63
N ARG A 177 7.83 -15.34 -6.34
CA ARG A 177 8.64 -14.16 -6.06
C ARG A 177 7.94 -12.87 -6.54
N GLY A 178 8.04 -11.81 -5.76
CA GLY A 178 7.43 -10.52 -6.08
C GLY A 178 7.97 -9.37 -5.23
N SER A 179 7.67 -8.13 -5.64
CA SER A 179 7.89 -6.97 -4.77
C SER A 179 6.71 -6.77 -3.81
N CYS A 180 6.82 -5.81 -2.88
CA CYS A 180 5.78 -5.54 -1.88
C CYS A 180 4.38 -5.37 -2.50
N ARG A 181 4.28 -4.64 -3.61
CA ARG A 181 3.03 -4.49 -4.37
C ARG A 181 2.48 -5.79 -4.94
N ASP A 182 3.33 -6.74 -5.33
CA ASP A 182 2.92 -8.01 -5.93
C ASP A 182 2.36 -8.95 -4.85
N SER A 183 3.06 -9.09 -3.72
CA SER A 183 2.62 -9.90 -2.58
C SER A 183 1.36 -9.33 -1.93
N SER A 184 1.29 -8.01 -1.75
CA SER A 184 0.11 -7.33 -1.18
C SER A 184 -1.11 -7.46 -2.08
N TRP A 185 -0.93 -7.41 -3.41
CA TRP A 185 -2.04 -7.64 -4.32
C TRP A 185 -2.51 -9.10 -4.35
N LEU A 186 -1.58 -10.05 -4.24
CA LEU A 186 -1.90 -11.46 -4.08
C LEU A 186 -2.70 -11.70 -2.79
N LEU A 187 -2.28 -11.12 -1.65
CA LEU A 187 -2.99 -11.25 -0.37
C LEU A 187 -4.41 -10.68 -0.45
N VAL A 188 -4.60 -9.50 -1.05
CA VAL A 188 -5.94 -8.92 -1.29
C VAL A 188 -6.84 -9.89 -2.05
N HIS A 189 -6.30 -10.56 -3.07
CA HIS A 189 -7.05 -11.54 -3.85
C HIS A 189 -7.40 -12.79 -3.04
N ILE A 190 -6.43 -13.35 -2.30
CA ILE A 190 -6.65 -14.52 -1.44
C ILE A 190 -7.77 -14.23 -0.43
N LEU A 191 -7.67 -13.12 0.30
CA LEU A 191 -8.66 -12.73 1.31
C LEU A 191 -10.06 -12.54 0.73
N ARG A 192 -10.17 -11.93 -0.46
CA ARG A 192 -11.46 -11.81 -1.17
C ARG A 192 -12.06 -13.16 -1.53
N HIS A 193 -11.25 -14.12 -1.95
CA HIS A 193 -11.71 -15.49 -2.22
C HIS A 193 -12.08 -16.27 -0.96
N LEU A 194 -11.54 -15.89 0.20
CA LEU A 194 -11.89 -16.41 1.52
C LEU A 194 -13.11 -15.70 2.15
N GLY A 195 -13.70 -14.73 1.44
CA GLY A 195 -14.94 -14.05 1.84
C GLY A 195 -14.73 -12.70 2.55
N PHE A 196 -13.49 -12.34 2.88
CA PHE A 196 -13.13 -11.09 3.53
C PHE A 196 -13.24 -9.87 2.59
N ALA A 197 -13.52 -8.71 3.17
CA ALA A 197 -13.36 -7.42 2.51
C ALA A 197 -11.91 -6.97 2.63
N ALA A 198 -11.20 -6.87 1.51
CA ALA A 198 -9.80 -6.49 1.49
C ALA A 198 -9.53 -5.35 0.48
N ARG A 199 -8.58 -4.48 0.80
CA ARG A 199 -8.14 -3.37 -0.05
C ARG A 199 -6.62 -3.30 -0.12
N PHE A 200 -6.14 -2.76 -1.23
CA PHE A 200 -4.72 -2.55 -1.48
C PHE A 200 -4.34 -1.15 -1.02
N VAL A 201 -3.26 -1.03 -0.25
CA VAL A 201 -2.78 0.25 0.29
C VAL A 201 -1.36 0.51 -0.18
N SER A 202 -1.10 1.75 -0.57
CA SER A 202 0.24 2.27 -0.82
C SER A 202 0.56 3.33 0.20
N GLY A 203 1.80 3.36 0.67
CA GLY A 203 2.23 4.33 1.66
C GLY A 203 3.74 4.48 1.74
N TYR A 204 4.20 5.08 2.83
CA TYR A 204 5.60 5.03 3.24
C TYR A 204 5.81 3.90 4.25
N LEU A 205 6.96 3.25 4.18
CA LEU A 205 7.50 2.41 5.24
C LEU A 205 8.80 3.04 5.74
N ILE A 206 8.81 3.45 7.00
CA ILE A 206 10.02 3.96 7.67
C ILE A 206 10.72 2.76 8.30
N GLN A 207 12.00 2.57 7.98
CA GLN A 207 12.81 1.53 8.60
C GLN A 207 13.95 2.20 9.34
N LEU A 208 13.86 2.19 10.67
CA LEU A 208 14.92 2.68 11.54
C LEU A 208 15.92 1.55 11.81
N LYS A 209 17.20 1.90 11.85
CA LYS A 209 18.26 1.03 12.31
C LYS A 209 17.97 0.62 13.75
N PRO A 210 17.90 -0.68 14.06
CA PRO A 210 17.75 -1.11 15.44
C PRO A 210 18.97 -0.70 16.27
N ASP A 211 18.75 -0.13 17.45
CA ASP A 211 19.83 0.17 18.41
C ASP A 211 20.56 -1.10 18.89
N LEU A 212 19.86 -2.24 18.87
CA LEU A 212 20.35 -3.56 19.23
C LEU A 212 20.19 -4.52 18.05
N VAL A 213 21.29 -5.15 17.64
CA VAL A 213 21.26 -6.22 16.64
C VAL A 213 20.58 -7.43 17.26
N SER A 214 19.51 -7.91 16.63
CA SER A 214 18.81 -9.11 17.09
C SER A 214 19.74 -10.32 17.05
N LEU A 215 19.81 -11.06 18.15
CA LEU A 215 20.59 -12.32 18.23
C LEU A 215 19.86 -13.49 17.55
N ASP A 216 18.52 -13.48 17.55
CA ASP A 216 17.67 -14.60 17.12
C ASP A 216 16.64 -14.21 16.02
N GLY A 217 16.74 -13.00 15.46
CA GLY A 217 15.84 -12.49 14.42
C GLY A 217 16.57 -12.02 13.16
N PRO A 218 15.85 -11.76 12.06
CA PRO A 218 16.45 -11.22 10.86
C PRO A 218 17.19 -9.91 11.18
N ALA A 219 18.39 -9.75 10.64
CA ALA A 219 19.14 -8.51 10.78
C ALA A 219 18.29 -7.34 10.27
N GLY A 220 18.07 -6.33 11.11
CA GLY A 220 17.40 -5.10 10.70
C GLY A 220 18.24 -4.31 9.71
N THR A 221 17.72 -3.17 9.26
CA THR A 221 18.48 -2.27 8.38
C THR A 221 19.74 -1.75 9.07
N ASP A 222 20.79 -1.48 8.28
CA ASP A 222 22.06 -0.94 8.75
C ASP A 222 22.07 0.60 8.83
N HIS A 223 21.07 1.25 8.22
CA HIS A 223 20.83 2.69 8.24
C HIS A 223 19.33 3.02 8.25
N ASP A 224 18.96 4.23 8.69
CA ASP A 224 17.59 4.71 8.63
C ASP A 224 17.22 5.04 7.17
N PHE A 225 16.13 4.46 6.66
CA PHE A 225 15.61 4.80 5.35
C PHE A 225 14.08 4.81 5.32
N THR A 226 13.53 5.37 4.25
CA THR A 226 12.09 5.35 3.99
C THR A 226 11.86 5.06 2.52
N ASP A 227 11.03 4.07 2.26
CA ASP A 227 10.64 3.69 0.91
C ASP A 227 9.13 3.80 0.71
N LEU A 228 8.74 3.97 -0.55
CA LEU A 228 7.36 3.71 -0.95
C LEU A 228 7.08 2.22 -0.82
N HIS A 229 6.04 1.89 -0.07
CA HIS A 229 5.66 0.53 0.24
C HIS A 229 4.19 0.26 -0.06
N ALA A 230 3.83 -1.02 -0.09
CA ALA A 230 2.45 -1.44 -0.28
C ALA A 230 2.11 -2.65 0.57
N TRP A 231 0.92 -2.62 1.17
CA TRP A 231 0.38 -3.67 2.03
C TRP A 231 -1.09 -3.94 1.71
N CYS A 232 -1.64 -4.98 2.35
CA CYS A 232 -3.05 -5.32 2.29
C CYS A 232 -3.75 -4.82 3.56
N GLU A 233 -4.97 -4.32 3.44
CA GLU A 233 -5.84 -4.11 4.61
C GLU A 233 -7.09 -4.96 4.50
N VAL A 234 -7.51 -5.53 5.62
CA VAL A 234 -8.73 -6.33 5.76
C VAL A 234 -9.68 -5.66 6.73
N TYR A 235 -10.97 -5.61 6.37
CA TYR A 235 -11.99 -5.05 7.26
C TYR A 235 -12.56 -6.14 8.16
N LEU A 236 -12.51 -5.91 9.47
CA LEU A 236 -13.10 -6.76 10.50
C LEU A 236 -14.19 -5.98 11.25
N PRO A 237 -15.41 -6.53 11.42
CA PRO A 237 -16.43 -5.91 12.28
C PRO A 237 -15.89 -5.67 13.69
N GLY A 238 -16.19 -4.50 14.27
CA GLY A 238 -15.58 -4.00 15.51
C GLY A 238 -14.20 -3.34 15.36
N ALA A 239 -13.29 -3.95 14.60
CA ALA A 239 -11.89 -3.50 14.54
C ALA A 239 -11.60 -2.50 13.41
N GLY A 240 -12.43 -2.49 12.35
CA GLY A 240 -12.23 -1.66 11.17
C GLY A 240 -11.18 -2.24 10.21
N TRP A 241 -10.44 -1.36 9.52
CA TRP A 241 -9.41 -1.77 8.57
C TRP A 241 -8.10 -2.08 9.29
N ILE A 242 -7.66 -3.33 9.21
CA ILE A 242 -6.43 -3.84 9.82
C ILE A 242 -5.40 -4.14 8.73
N GLY A 243 -4.19 -3.60 8.87
CA GLY A 243 -3.11 -3.76 7.89
C GLY A 243 -2.27 -5.01 8.11
N LEU A 244 -1.99 -5.70 7.01
CA LEU A 244 -1.20 -6.92 6.89
C LEU A 244 -0.11 -6.68 5.84
N ASP A 245 1.15 -6.80 6.23
CA ASP A 245 2.29 -6.70 5.33
C ASP A 245 2.81 -8.10 4.99
N PRO A 246 2.50 -8.65 3.80
CA PRO A 246 2.96 -9.97 3.40
C PRO A 246 4.44 -10.00 3.01
N THR A 247 5.11 -8.85 2.96
CA THR A 247 6.56 -8.80 2.73
C THR A 247 7.30 -9.23 3.98
N SER A 248 6.89 -8.71 5.15
CA SER A 248 7.46 -9.05 6.46
C SER A 248 6.74 -10.21 7.16
N GLY A 249 5.50 -10.51 6.77
CA GLY A 249 4.63 -11.46 7.47
C GLY A 249 4.00 -10.91 8.74
N LEU A 250 4.12 -9.61 9.00
CA LEU A 250 3.63 -8.94 10.21
C LEU A 250 2.43 -8.02 9.94
N LEU A 251 1.74 -7.62 11.00
CA LEU A 251 0.78 -6.51 10.92
C LEU A 251 1.51 -5.18 10.69
N THR A 252 0.79 -4.23 10.10
CA THR A 252 1.31 -2.86 9.95
C THR A 252 1.41 -2.16 11.30
N GLY A 253 2.55 -1.53 11.57
CA GLY A 253 2.81 -0.78 12.80
C GLY A 253 2.92 0.73 12.55
N GLU A 254 3.49 1.45 13.52
CA GLU A 254 3.71 2.90 13.46
C GLU A 254 4.61 3.35 12.31
N SER A 255 5.40 2.42 11.78
CA SER A 255 6.28 2.63 10.64
C SER A 255 5.57 2.64 9.28
N HIS A 256 4.30 2.22 9.21
CA HIS A 256 3.50 2.18 7.99
C HIS A 256 2.57 3.40 7.90
N ILE A 257 2.89 4.35 7.03
CA ILE A 257 2.09 5.59 6.84
C ILE A 257 1.28 5.46 5.55
N PRO A 258 -0.04 5.18 5.61
CA PRO A 258 -0.87 5.06 4.42
C PRO A 258 -0.94 6.39 3.67
N LEU A 259 -0.85 6.34 2.34
CA LEU A 259 -1.06 7.48 1.46
C LEU A 259 -2.37 7.33 0.68
N ALA A 260 -2.62 6.13 0.14
CA ALA A 260 -3.82 5.84 -0.62
C ALA A 260 -4.24 4.37 -0.48
N ALA A 261 -5.53 4.13 -0.34
CA ALA A 261 -6.15 2.82 -0.27
C ALA A 261 -7.17 2.65 -1.40
N SER A 262 -7.22 1.49 -2.05
CA SER A 262 -8.20 1.24 -3.10
C SER A 262 -8.54 -0.23 -3.26
N ARG A 263 -9.69 -0.50 -3.88
CA ARG A 263 -10.10 -1.85 -4.27
C ARG A 263 -9.20 -2.46 -5.36
N THR A 264 -8.42 -1.66 -6.09
CA THR A 264 -7.51 -2.15 -7.15
C THR A 264 -6.08 -1.67 -6.90
N SER A 265 -5.09 -2.42 -7.36
CA SER A 265 -3.67 -2.03 -7.30
C SER A 265 -3.29 -0.89 -8.27
N ARG A 266 -4.18 -0.51 -9.20
CA ARG A 266 -3.91 0.54 -10.19
C ARG A 266 -4.14 1.96 -9.66
N THR A 267 -5.15 2.13 -8.82
CA THR A 267 -5.57 3.45 -8.32
C THR A 267 -4.60 4.09 -7.31
N PRO A 268 -4.03 3.36 -6.33
CA PRO A 268 -3.17 3.93 -5.30
C PRO A 268 -1.73 4.07 -5.79
N ARG A 269 -1.51 4.41 -7.07
CA ARG A 269 -0.15 4.73 -7.52
C ARG A 269 0.24 6.12 -6.99
N PRO A 270 1.45 6.28 -6.43
CA PRO A 270 1.92 7.53 -5.82
C PRO A 270 1.82 8.73 -6.78
N SER A 271 2.13 8.51 -8.05
CA SER A 271 1.89 9.45 -9.14
C SER A 271 1.37 8.72 -10.37
N SER A 272 0.46 9.37 -11.09
CA SER A 272 -0.05 8.86 -12.37
C SER A 272 -0.51 10.00 -13.26
N ALA A 273 -0.19 9.93 -14.56
CA ALA A 273 -0.83 10.78 -15.56
C ALA A 273 -2.31 10.39 -15.73
N ALA A 274 -3.22 11.36 -15.70
CA ALA A 274 -4.61 11.17 -16.11
C ALA A 274 -4.63 10.77 -17.59
N THR A 275 -5.31 9.68 -17.92
CA THR A 275 -5.28 9.10 -19.26
C THR A 275 -6.07 9.98 -20.23
N ALA A 276 -5.38 10.79 -21.03
CA ALA A 276 -5.94 11.52 -22.16
C ALA A 276 -5.18 11.12 -23.44
N GLY A 277 -5.65 10.06 -24.11
CA GLY A 277 -5.58 9.81 -25.56
C GLY A 277 -4.25 9.87 -26.34
N THR A 278 -3.10 10.23 -25.75
CA THR A 278 -1.90 10.58 -26.54
C THR A 278 -0.63 10.05 -25.89
N ARG A 279 0.22 9.37 -26.69
CA ARG A 279 1.50 8.77 -26.27
C ARG A 279 2.42 9.83 -25.66
N THR A 280 2.53 9.85 -24.34
CA THR A 280 3.57 10.61 -23.62
C THR A 280 4.89 9.84 -23.72
N PRO A 281 6.02 10.51 -24.03
CA PRO A 281 7.33 9.87 -23.98
C PRO A 281 7.65 9.39 -22.57
N ARG A 282 8.36 8.26 -22.48
CA ARG A 282 8.75 7.62 -21.22
C ARG A 282 9.88 8.44 -20.58
N PRO A 283 9.80 8.80 -19.29
CA PRO A 283 10.92 9.45 -18.61
C PRO A 283 12.13 8.51 -18.57
N THR A 284 13.34 9.09 -18.57
CA THR A 284 14.51 8.37 -18.04
C THR A 284 14.22 8.10 -16.56
N SER A 285 14.40 6.84 -16.14
CA SER A 285 13.96 6.27 -14.85
C SER A 285 14.04 7.22 -13.65
N PRO A 286 13.05 7.21 -12.73
CA PRO A 286 13.10 8.01 -11.51
C PRO A 286 14.26 7.53 -10.63
N SER A 287 15.11 8.45 -10.17
CA SER A 287 15.97 8.24 -9.01
C SER A 287 15.15 8.54 -7.74
N THR A 288 15.07 7.56 -6.84
CA THR A 288 14.64 7.73 -5.46
C THR A 288 15.79 8.23 -4.61
#